data_AF-A0A4Q5Z156-F1
#
_entry.id   AF-A0A4Q5Z156-F1
#
_cell.length_a   1.000
_cell.length_b   1.000
_cell.length_c   1.000
_cell.angle_alpha   90.00
_cell.angle_beta   90.00
_cell.angle_gamma   90.00
#
_symmetry.space_group_name_H-M   'P 1'
#
loop_
_entity.id
_entity.type
_entity.pdbx_description
1 polymer ?
#
loop_
_entity_poly.entity_id
_entity_poly.type
_entity_poly.pdbx_seq_one_letter_code
_entity_poly.pdbx_strand_id
1 'polypeptide(L)'
;PLHRVGEHGELANLAAFLLIDLLAQANNGSLTIQDFSGLGISQPLLSAALTTVMIALTGLPPTVGFTAKFLAFSALLEAYQTNANPWVLALFAIGLLNAVISLFYYLRIPFLMYFRPASTSTLSDIHISRPQLILATVLTVPVLALFFKPDWILRWVGGL
;
A
#
# COMPACT_ATOMS: atom_id res chain seq x y z
N PRO A 1 -4.95 8.34 22.11
CA PRO A 1 -3.96 7.43 21.47
C PRO A 1 -4.48 6.74 20.19
N LEU A 2 -5.76 6.33 20.13
CA LEU A 2 -6.35 5.65 18.97
C LEU A 2 -6.76 6.58 17.81
N HIS A 3 -6.94 7.89 18.06
CA HIS A 3 -7.34 8.85 17.02
C HIS A 3 -6.24 9.16 16.00
N ARG A 4 -4.95 9.10 16.38
CA ARG A 4 -3.83 9.46 15.49
C ARG A 4 -3.45 8.36 14.48
N VAL A 5 -3.81 7.10 14.77
CA VAL A 5 -3.41 5.98 13.90
C VAL A 5 -4.30 5.90 12.65
N GLY A 6 -5.55 6.38 12.72
CA GLY A 6 -6.47 6.44 11.58
C GLY A 6 -6.07 7.46 10.52
N GLU A 7 -5.57 8.63 10.94
CA GLU A 7 -5.22 9.76 10.06
C GLU A 7 -4.15 9.37 9.00
N HIS A 8 -3.24 8.46 9.34
CA HIS A 8 -2.18 8.03 8.42
C HIS A 8 -2.66 7.06 7.34
N GLY A 9 -3.71 6.27 7.62
CA GLY A 9 -4.29 5.34 6.64
C GLY A 9 -5.14 6.05 5.58
N GLU A 10 -5.81 7.13 5.97
CA GLU A 10 -6.61 7.97 5.07
C GLU A 10 -5.75 8.66 4.01
N LEU A 11 -4.55 9.10 4.40
CA LEU A 11 -3.57 9.70 3.49
C LEU A 11 -3.08 8.71 2.44
N ALA A 12 -2.89 7.44 2.79
CA ALA A 12 -2.47 6.42 1.83
C ALA A 12 -3.57 6.10 0.80
N ASN A 13 -4.83 6.04 1.24
CA ASN A 13 -5.98 5.88 0.33
C ASN A 13 -6.12 7.08 -0.62
N LEU A 14 -6.02 8.31 -0.08
CA LEU A 14 -6.05 9.54 -0.88
C LEU A 14 -4.91 9.60 -1.89
N ALA A 15 -3.68 9.28 -1.47
CA ALA A 15 -2.53 9.23 -2.35
C ALA A 15 -2.70 8.17 -3.45
N ALA A 16 -3.32 7.02 -3.13
CA ALA A 16 -3.58 5.97 -4.11
C ALA A 16 -4.56 6.42 -5.18
N PHE A 17 -5.67 7.02 -4.75
CA PHE A 17 -6.67 7.58 -5.65
C PHE A 17 -6.07 8.66 -6.55
N LEU A 18 -5.31 9.61 -5.99
CA LEU A 18 -4.68 10.68 -6.75
C LEU A 18 -3.68 10.16 -7.79
N LEU A 19 -2.83 9.20 -7.41
CA LEU A 19 -1.86 8.63 -8.34
C LEU A 19 -2.54 7.84 -9.46
N ILE A 20 -3.53 7.01 -9.13
CA ILE A 20 -4.28 6.24 -10.14
C ILE A 20 -5.03 7.17 -11.09
N ASP A 21 -5.67 8.23 -10.57
CA ASP A 21 -6.38 9.21 -11.38
C ASP A 21 -5.44 9.97 -12.33
N LEU A 22 -4.25 10.37 -11.86
CA LEU A 22 -3.22 10.97 -12.69
C LEU A 22 -2.76 10.05 -13.83
N LEU A 23 -2.54 8.75 -13.56
CA LEU A 23 -2.23 7.79 -14.63
C LEU A 23 -3.42 7.60 -15.57
N ALA A 24 -4.66 7.60 -15.04
CA ALA A 24 -5.85 7.40 -15.85
C ALA A 24 -6.02 8.56 -16.84
N GLN A 25 -5.87 9.80 -16.38
CA GLN A 25 -5.88 10.98 -17.23
C GLN A 25 -4.77 10.93 -18.29
N ALA A 26 -3.58 10.46 -17.93
CA ALA A 26 -2.48 10.27 -18.86
C ALA A 26 -2.71 9.14 -19.89
N ASN A 27 -3.64 8.21 -19.60
CA ASN A 27 -4.02 7.09 -20.47
C ASN A 27 -5.43 7.25 -21.07
N ASN A 28 -5.82 8.48 -21.42
CA ASN A 28 -7.11 8.79 -22.05
C ASN A 28 -8.36 8.36 -21.23
N GLY A 29 -8.24 8.30 -19.91
CA GLY A 29 -9.32 7.92 -18.99
C GLY A 29 -9.59 6.42 -18.88
N SER A 30 -8.80 5.57 -19.56
CA SER A 30 -8.91 4.11 -19.46
C SER A 30 -7.70 3.57 -18.72
N LEU A 31 -7.91 2.77 -17.67
CA LEU A 31 -6.79 2.19 -16.93
C LEU A 31 -7.12 0.77 -16.49
N THR A 32 -6.43 -0.18 -17.12
CA THR A 32 -6.59 -1.60 -16.91
C THR A 32 -5.39 -2.13 -16.13
N ILE A 33 -5.58 -3.25 -15.43
CA ILE A 33 -4.50 -3.90 -14.68
C ILE A 33 -3.29 -4.23 -15.58
N GLN A 34 -3.53 -4.56 -16.86
CA GLN A 34 -2.45 -4.83 -17.82
C GLN A 34 -1.64 -3.58 -18.20
N ASP A 35 -2.22 -2.38 -18.09
CA ASP A 35 -1.55 -1.13 -18.50
C ASP A 35 -0.37 -0.80 -17.59
N PHE A 36 -0.38 -1.31 -16.35
CA PHE A 36 0.75 -1.24 -15.43
C PHE A 36 1.95 -2.12 -15.84
N SER A 37 1.84 -2.99 -16.85
CA SER A 37 2.93 -3.91 -17.20
C SER A 37 4.15 -3.18 -17.74
N GLY A 38 5.33 -3.44 -17.16
CA GLY A 38 6.62 -2.85 -17.59
C GLY A 38 6.79 -1.36 -17.31
N LEU A 39 5.82 -0.74 -16.63
CA LEU A 39 5.85 0.66 -16.19
C LEU A 39 7.05 0.93 -15.26
N GLY A 40 7.52 -0.09 -14.54
CA GLY A 40 8.71 -0.03 -13.68
C GLY A 40 10.01 0.25 -14.44
N ILE A 41 10.08 -0.12 -15.72
CA ILE A 41 11.24 0.09 -16.58
C ILE A 41 11.13 1.42 -17.33
N SER A 42 9.94 1.75 -17.85
CA SER A 42 9.72 3.01 -18.58
C SER A 42 9.68 4.23 -17.65
N GLN A 43 9.05 4.11 -16.47
CA GLN A 43 8.91 5.19 -15.50
C GLN A 43 9.19 4.69 -14.07
N PRO A 44 10.47 4.51 -13.72
CA PRO A 44 10.86 3.94 -12.42
C PRO A 44 10.39 4.79 -11.24
N LEU A 45 10.33 6.12 -11.38
CA LEU A 45 9.89 7.02 -10.31
C LEU A 45 8.40 6.90 -10.01
N LEU A 46 7.55 6.92 -11.05
CA LEU A 46 6.10 6.81 -10.88
C LEU A 46 5.74 5.42 -10.34
N SER A 47 6.44 4.41 -10.84
CA SER A 47 6.31 3.03 -10.37
C SER A 47 6.73 2.84 -8.93
N ALA A 48 7.80 3.50 -8.49
CA ALA A 48 8.23 3.49 -7.09
C ALA A 48 7.20 4.15 -6.17
N ALA A 49 6.64 5.30 -6.56
CA ALA A 49 5.60 6.00 -5.81
C ALA A 49 4.30 5.19 -5.73
N LEU A 50 3.83 4.62 -6.85
CA LEU A 50 2.63 3.79 -6.86
C LEU A 50 2.83 2.51 -6.04
N THR A 51 3.99 1.85 -6.19
CA THR A 51 4.33 0.66 -5.42
C THR A 51 4.36 0.94 -3.93
N THR A 52 4.94 2.07 -3.55
CA THR A 52 5.00 2.56 -2.19
C THR A 52 3.60 2.71 -1.59
N VAL A 53 2.70 3.38 -2.30
CA VAL A 53 1.33 3.59 -1.84
C VAL A 53 0.55 2.28 -1.78
N MET A 54 0.73 1.39 -2.76
CA MET A 54 0.14 0.05 -2.75
C MET A 54 0.64 -0.77 -1.55
N ILE A 55 1.94 -0.73 -1.24
CA ILE A 55 2.51 -1.40 -0.06
C ILE A 55 1.94 -0.83 1.23
N ALA A 56 1.84 0.50 1.34
CA ALA A 56 1.24 1.18 2.49
C ALA A 56 -0.22 0.77 2.72
N LEU A 57 -1.00 0.61 1.64
CA LEU A 57 -2.38 0.11 1.67
C LEU A 57 -2.48 -1.37 2.04
N THR A 58 -1.49 -2.17 1.63
CA THR A 58 -1.49 -3.62 1.80
C THR A 58 -1.51 -4.02 3.27
N GLY A 59 -0.95 -3.19 4.15
CA GLY A 59 -0.87 -3.56 5.57
C GLY A 59 0.22 -4.61 5.83
N LEU A 60 1.36 -4.53 5.13
CA LEU A 60 2.53 -5.39 5.39
C LEU A 60 3.12 -5.08 6.80
N PRO A 61 3.84 -6.02 7.46
CA PRO A 61 4.33 -5.88 8.83
C PRO A 61 4.98 -4.53 9.23
N PRO A 62 5.68 -3.78 8.34
CA PRO A 62 6.19 -2.45 8.66
C PRO A 62 5.20 -1.29 8.46
N THR A 63 3.94 -1.54 8.08
CA THR A 63 2.96 -0.50 7.71
C THR A 63 1.88 -0.30 8.77
N VAL A 64 1.36 0.92 8.88
CA VAL A 64 0.32 1.30 9.86
C VAL A 64 -0.94 0.42 9.76
N GLY A 65 -1.28 -0.04 8.55
CA GLY A 65 -2.41 -0.94 8.32
C GLY A 65 -2.25 -2.34 8.92
N PHE A 66 -1.02 -2.82 9.09
CA PHE A 66 -0.76 -4.10 9.78
C PHE A 66 -1.07 -3.99 11.26
N THR A 67 -0.63 -2.92 11.91
CA THR A 67 -0.83 -2.69 13.34
C THR A 67 -2.31 -2.68 13.70
N ALA A 68 -3.15 -2.04 12.87
CA ALA A 68 -4.60 -2.04 13.07
C ALA A 68 -5.21 -3.46 12.99
N LYS A 69 -4.80 -4.26 12.00
CA LYS A 69 -5.26 -5.66 11.87
C LYS A 69 -4.75 -6.53 13.01
N PHE A 70 -3.49 -6.37 13.40
CA PHE A 70 -2.89 -7.11 14.51
C PHE A 70 -3.62 -6.84 15.83
N LEU A 71 -3.93 -5.58 16.13
CA LEU A 71 -4.72 -5.20 17.31
C LEU A 71 -6.14 -5.77 17.27
N ALA A 72 -6.78 -5.77 16.10
CA ALA A 72 -8.10 -6.39 15.95
C ALA A 72 -8.06 -7.91 16.17
N PHE A 73 -7.03 -8.58 15.64
CA PHE A 73 -6.81 -10.01 15.81
C PHE A 73 -6.45 -10.39 17.24
N SER A 74 -5.66 -9.58 17.95
CA SER A 74 -5.36 -9.81 19.37
C SER A 74 -6.62 -9.65 20.22
N ALA A 75 -7.46 -8.65 19.94
CA ALA A 75 -8.73 -8.46 20.64
C ALA A 75 -9.70 -9.63 20.42
N LEU A 76 -9.75 -10.19 19.20
CA LEU A 76 -10.53 -11.40 18.91
C LEU A 76 -10.00 -12.62 19.69
N LEU A 77 -8.69 -12.79 19.79
CA LEU A 77 -8.09 -13.90 20.53
C LEU A 77 -8.38 -13.79 22.04
N GLU A 78 -8.31 -12.59 22.60
CA GLU A 78 -8.62 -12.31 24.01
C GLU A 78 -10.11 -12.53 24.32
N ALA A 79 -10.99 -12.12 23.39
CA ALA A 79 -12.43 -12.39 23.47
C ALA A 79 -12.74 -13.89 23.40
N TYR A 80 -11.98 -14.66 22.59
CA TYR A 80 -12.10 -16.12 22.53
C TYR A 80 -11.65 -16.77 23.83
N GLN A 81 -10.55 -16.33 24.44
CA GLN A 81 -10.08 -16.86 25.73
C GLN A 81 -11.08 -16.60 26.87
N THR A 82 -11.82 -15.49 26.81
CA THR A 82 -12.78 -15.10 27.86
C THR A 82 -14.11 -15.85 27.75
N ASN A 83 -14.64 -16.03 26.53
CA ASN A 83 -16.01 -16.56 26.33
C ASN A 83 -16.06 -17.93 25.62
N ALA A 84 -14.92 -18.47 25.17
CA ALA A 84 -14.79 -19.71 24.39
C ALA A 84 -15.77 -19.83 23.19
N ASN A 85 -16.24 -18.69 22.67
CA ASN A 85 -17.29 -18.68 21.66
C ASN A 85 -16.72 -19.07 20.29
N PRO A 86 -17.17 -20.17 19.66
CA PRO A 86 -16.66 -20.63 18.37
C PRO A 86 -16.86 -19.62 17.23
N TRP A 87 -17.83 -18.72 17.34
CA TRP A 87 -18.04 -17.64 16.37
C TRP A 87 -16.87 -16.65 16.32
N VAL A 88 -16.20 -16.40 17.44
CA VAL A 88 -15.04 -15.50 17.49
C VAL A 88 -13.87 -16.10 16.72
N LEU A 89 -13.67 -17.42 16.82
CA LEU A 89 -12.67 -18.15 16.05
C LEU A 89 -12.98 -18.12 14.55
N ALA A 90 -14.25 -18.26 14.17
CA ALA A 90 -14.69 -18.15 12.78
C ALA A 90 -14.42 -16.74 12.21
N LEU A 91 -14.72 -15.68 12.97
CA LEU A 91 -14.42 -14.29 12.57
C LEU A 91 -12.92 -14.06 12.40
N PHE A 92 -12.10 -14.60 13.31
CA PHE A 92 -10.64 -14.55 13.19
C PHE A 92 -10.16 -15.22 11.89
N ALA A 93 -10.65 -16.44 11.59
CA ALA A 93 -10.28 -17.17 10.39
C ALA A 93 -10.70 -16.43 9.10
N ILE A 94 -11.92 -15.90 9.06
CA ILE A 94 -12.42 -15.10 7.93
C ILE A 94 -11.58 -13.82 7.76
N GLY A 95 -11.26 -13.13 8.86
CA GLY A 95 -10.42 -11.94 8.86
C GLY A 95 -9.02 -12.23 8.31
N LEU A 96 -8.43 -13.38 8.68
CA LEU A 96 -7.14 -13.82 8.17
C LEU A 96 -7.19 -14.12 6.66
N LEU A 97 -8.21 -14.85 6.20
CA LEU A 97 -8.42 -15.13 4.78
C LEU A 97 -8.58 -13.83 3.97
N ASN A 98 -9.39 -12.90 4.46
CA ASN A 98 -9.58 -11.60 3.81
C ASN A 98 -8.26 -10.80 3.71
N ALA A 99 -7.42 -10.87 4.75
CA ALA A 99 -6.11 -10.23 4.73
C ALA A 99 -5.20 -10.85 3.65
N VAL A 100 -5.19 -12.18 3.51
CA VAL A 100 -4.41 -12.88 2.46
C VAL A 100 -4.92 -12.55 1.06
N ILE A 101 -6.24 -12.52 0.87
CA ILE A 101 -6.86 -12.15 -0.42
C ILE A 101 -6.46 -10.71 -0.78
N SER A 102 -6.63 -9.77 0.14
CA SER A 102 -6.26 -8.37 -0.05
C SER A 102 -4.79 -8.21 -0.42
N LEU A 103 -3.90 -8.93 0.29
CA LEU A 103 -2.46 -8.94 0.02
C LEU A 103 -2.14 -9.36 -1.42
N PHE A 104 -2.83 -10.39 -1.93
CA PHE A 104 -2.66 -10.83 -3.31
C PHE A 104 -3.05 -9.74 -4.32
N TYR A 105 -4.21 -9.08 -4.12
CA TYR A 105 -4.67 -8.04 -5.04
C TYR A 105 -3.78 -6.80 -5.05
N TYR A 106 -3.31 -6.35 -3.88
CA TYR A 106 -2.47 -5.15 -3.80
C TYR A 106 -1.05 -5.36 -4.30
N LEU A 107 -0.45 -6.54 -4.07
CA LEU A 107 0.90 -6.85 -4.59
C LEU A 107 0.92 -7.17 -6.09
N ARG A 108 -0.22 -7.55 -6.66
CA ARG A 108 -0.33 -7.83 -8.10
C ARG A 108 0.05 -6.62 -8.95
N ILE A 109 -0.29 -5.40 -8.54
CA ILE A 109 -0.01 -4.16 -9.30
C ILE A 109 1.51 -3.91 -9.40
N PRO A 110 2.27 -3.79 -8.28
CA PRO A 110 3.74 -3.68 -8.34
C PRO A 110 4.40 -4.84 -9.08
N PHE A 111 3.88 -6.06 -8.91
CA PHE A 111 4.41 -7.23 -9.60
C PHE A 111 4.34 -7.07 -11.12
N LEU A 112 3.21 -6.59 -11.65
CA LEU A 112 3.07 -6.32 -13.09
C LEU A 112 4.00 -5.19 -13.55
N MET A 113 4.18 -4.15 -12.73
CA MET A 113 5.06 -3.02 -13.06
C MET A 113 6.51 -3.42 -13.29
N TYR A 114 7.08 -4.28 -12.44
CA TYR A 114 8.51 -4.62 -12.51
C TYR A 114 8.81 -5.94 -13.23
N PHE A 115 7.91 -6.93 -13.16
CA PHE A 115 8.20 -8.30 -13.60
C PHE A 115 7.49 -8.71 -14.90
N ARG A 116 6.63 -7.86 -15.47
CA ARG A 116 6.06 -8.09 -16.80
C ARG A 116 6.71 -7.19 -17.84
N PRO A 117 6.89 -7.68 -19.08
CA PRO A 117 7.33 -6.84 -20.18
C PRO A 117 6.34 -5.70 -20.43
N ALA A 118 6.84 -4.57 -20.92
CA ALA A 118 6.02 -3.43 -21.26
C ALA A 118 4.93 -3.86 -22.24
N SER A 119 3.67 -3.65 -21.84
CA SER A 119 2.56 -3.74 -22.79
C SER A 119 2.65 -2.55 -23.74
N THR A 120 2.05 -2.64 -24.92
CA THR A 120 1.93 -1.51 -25.87
C THR A 120 0.95 -0.45 -25.35
N SER A 121 0.98 -0.16 -24.05
CA SER A 121 0.15 0.86 -23.40
C SER A 121 0.81 2.23 -23.55
N THR A 122 -0.01 3.24 -23.83
CA THR A 122 0.37 4.65 -24.00
C THR A 122 1.04 5.28 -22.77
N LEU A 123 1.03 4.59 -21.64
CA LEU A 123 1.73 4.98 -20.41
C LEU A 123 3.27 5.01 -20.57
N SER A 124 3.84 4.32 -21.56
CA SER A 124 5.28 4.39 -21.85
C SER A 124 5.75 5.71 -22.47
N ASP A 125 4.83 6.52 -23.03
CA ASP A 125 5.14 7.79 -23.72
C ASP A 125 4.96 9.04 -22.83
N ILE A 126 4.62 8.86 -21.56
CA ILE A 126 4.46 9.97 -20.61
C ILE A 126 5.85 10.60 -20.38
N HIS A 127 6.03 11.83 -20.88
CA HIS A 127 7.22 12.64 -20.63
C HIS A 127 7.19 13.19 -19.20
N ILE A 128 8.16 12.77 -18.37
CA ILE A 128 8.21 13.17 -16.95
C ILE A 128 8.56 14.66 -16.84
N SER A 129 7.60 15.44 -16.34
CA SER A 129 7.81 16.86 -16.05
C SER A 129 8.48 17.04 -14.68
N ARG A 130 9.36 18.07 -14.53
CA ARG A 130 10.09 18.37 -13.29
C ARG A 130 9.27 18.31 -11.97
N PRO A 131 8.00 18.78 -11.91
CA PRO A 131 7.19 18.64 -10.70
C PRO A 131 6.86 17.19 -10.32
N GLN A 132 6.65 16.30 -11.30
CA GLN A 132 6.40 14.87 -11.05
C GLN A 132 7.64 14.17 -10.48
N LEU A 133 8.83 14.63 -10.88
CA LEU A 133 10.11 14.12 -10.40
C LEU A 133 10.33 14.47 -8.92
N ILE A 134 10.01 15.70 -8.53
CA ILE A 134 10.06 16.15 -7.13
C ILE A 134 9.04 15.37 -6.29
N LEU A 135 7.80 15.25 -6.76
CA LEU A 135 6.75 14.51 -6.05
C LEU A 135 7.12 13.04 -5.81
N ALA A 136 7.66 12.37 -6.83
CA ALA A 136 8.05 10.97 -6.75
C ALA A 136 9.26 10.76 -5.82
N THR A 137 10.22 11.69 -5.81
CA THR A 137 11.37 11.62 -4.89
C THR A 137 10.90 11.83 -3.44
N VAL A 138 10.01 12.81 -3.21
CA VAL A 138 9.41 13.09 -1.91
C VAL A 138 8.55 11.93 -1.40
N LEU A 139 7.90 11.15 -2.27
CA LEU A 139 7.11 9.97 -1.89
C LEU A 139 7.96 8.70 -1.69
N THR A 140 9.02 8.52 -2.48
CA THR A 140 9.85 7.29 -2.45
C THR A 140 10.85 7.30 -1.30
N VAL A 141 11.49 8.44 -1.02
CA VAL A 141 12.54 8.55 0.01
C VAL A 141 12.03 8.22 1.42
N PRO A 142 10.87 8.72 1.89
CA PRO A 142 10.35 8.37 3.21
C PRO A 142 9.99 6.89 3.34
N VAL A 143 9.58 6.25 2.25
CA VAL A 143 9.18 4.84 2.27
C VAL A 143 10.37 3.90 2.23
N LEU A 144 11.43 4.24 1.48
CA LEU A 144 12.71 3.57 1.62
C LEU A 144 13.29 3.75 3.04
N ALA A 145 13.16 4.94 3.62
CA ALA A 145 13.58 5.20 5.00
C ALA A 145 12.76 4.39 6.03
N LEU A 146 11.44 4.31 5.87
CA LEU A 146 10.54 3.49 6.69
C LEU A 146 10.82 1.99 6.53
N PHE A 147 11.16 1.54 5.32
CA PHE A 147 11.46 0.14 5.03
C PHE A 147 12.78 -0.32 5.67
N PHE A 148 13.82 0.51 5.63
CA PHE A 148 15.14 0.16 6.17
C PHE A 148 15.28 0.38 7.68
N LYS A 149 14.52 1.32 8.26
CA LYS A 149 14.58 1.60 9.70
C LYS A 149 13.18 1.87 10.30
N PRO A 150 12.34 0.84 10.43
CA PRO A 150 11.06 0.95 11.13
C PRO A 150 11.23 1.35 12.62
N ASP A 151 12.38 1.06 13.22
CA ASP A 151 12.68 1.34 14.64
C ASP A 151 12.74 2.83 14.98
N TRP A 152 12.96 3.71 14.00
CA TRP A 152 13.05 5.15 14.22
C TRP A 152 11.68 5.78 14.47
N ILE A 153 10.65 5.33 13.73
CA ILE A 153 9.26 5.71 13.94
C ILE A 153 8.75 5.17 15.29
N LEU A 154 9.11 3.92 15.62
CA LEU A 154 8.69 3.26 16.86
C LEU A 154 9.30 3.91 18.10
N ARG A 155 10.51 4.47 18.01
CA ARG A 155 11.11 5.28 19.10
C ARG A 155 10.49 6.66 19.25
N TRP A 156 10.01 7.26 18.17
CA TRP A 156 9.29 8.53 18.22
C TRP A 156 7.88 8.37 18.79
N VAL A 157 7.24 7.22 18.56
CA VAL A 157 5.91 6.87 19.07
C VAL A 157 5.97 6.25 20.48
N GLY A 158 7.00 5.45 20.79
CA GLY A 158 7.23 4.84 22.11
C GLY A 158 8.09 5.68 23.06
N GLY A 159 8.45 6.90 22.63
CA GLY A 159 9.15 7.92 23.44
C GLY A 159 8.20 8.87 24.18
N LEU A 160 6.91 8.50 24.28
CA LEU A 160 5.93 9.03 25.22
C LEU A 160 5.35 7.87 26.03
#